data_AF-A0A443ZGV3-F1
#
_entry.id   AF-A0A443ZGV3-F1
#
_cell.length_a   1.000
_cell.length_b   1.000
_cell.length_c   1.000
_cell.angle_alpha   90.00
_cell.angle_beta   90.00
_cell.angle_gamma   90.00
#
_symmetry.space_group_name_H-M   'P 1'
#
loop_
_entity.id
_entity.type
_entity.pdbx_description
1 polymer ?
#
loop_
_entity_poly.entity_id
_entity_poly.type
_entity_poly.pdbx_seq_one_letter_code
_entity_poly.pdbx_strand_id
1 'polypeptide(L)'
;MKRQLTTLLIASAMSVFATAHGAQLLVGSYTDGASEGLYRYAFDSDSGQIGTPPLQVLKSENPSWLTISFDQKLLFAVNENGAGKGQASSFSISAKDFTLKPLNQVSSAGDEPTHASLSHDQRYLFVANYGVQPTPGGSLSVLPVAKDGKLGDSVQQDQHKASGANPQRQAGPHVHSVVSSPDGHYVFASDLGADKVFVYQYDGASPKHPLSPAKMPAVDLPPGSGPRHLLFSKDGKHAYLTLEMSAQVVVFDHVDGALTERQRLPLTEQNDASAKAAGALHLSPDGRFLYVSNRGTANELLVFAVDDDSGKLMQVQRRSVEGDHPREFAIDPTGKFLLVANQKSNEIVVIRRDPRSGMLGETVQKLVQDAPSDLKFLD
;
A
#
# COMPACT_ATOMS: atom_id res chain seq x y z
N MET A 1 19.29 8.45 76.13
CA MET A 1 18.48 9.23 75.18
C MET A 1 18.72 8.71 73.77
N LYS A 2 17.85 7.82 73.26
CA LYS A 2 17.87 7.36 71.86
C LYS A 2 16.55 7.80 71.22
N ARG A 3 16.60 8.80 70.32
CA ARG A 3 15.45 9.24 69.53
C ARG A 3 15.34 8.33 68.30
N GLN A 4 14.23 7.62 68.17
CA GLN A 4 13.82 6.99 66.92
C GLN A 4 13.27 8.09 66.01
N LEU A 5 13.84 8.24 64.81
CA LEU A 5 13.20 8.96 63.71
C LEU A 5 12.45 7.94 62.86
N THR A 6 11.13 8.03 62.86
CA THR A 6 10.25 7.32 61.94
C THR A 6 10.06 8.22 60.71
N THR A 7 10.70 7.87 59.59
CA THR A 7 10.52 8.58 58.33
C THR A 7 9.28 8.01 57.63
N LEU A 8 8.23 8.81 57.54
CA LEU A 8 6.99 8.48 56.85
C LEU A 8 7.19 8.70 55.34
N LEU A 9 7.27 7.62 54.56
CA LEU A 9 7.31 7.70 53.10
C LEU A 9 5.86 7.84 52.59
N ILE A 10 5.49 9.04 52.13
CA ILE A 10 4.23 9.25 51.39
C ILE A 10 4.51 8.89 49.94
N ALA A 11 4.11 7.69 49.52
CA ALA A 11 4.09 7.30 48.12
C ALA A 11 2.91 7.99 47.43
N SER A 12 3.19 9.07 46.68
CA SER A 12 2.21 9.70 45.80
C SER A 12 2.08 8.83 44.55
N ALA A 13 0.99 8.08 44.45
CA ALA A 13 0.61 7.38 43.23
C ALA A 13 0.08 8.40 42.21
N MET A 14 0.97 8.95 41.37
CA MET A 14 0.53 9.60 40.14
C MET A 14 0.06 8.50 39.18
N SER A 15 -1.24 8.26 39.16
CA SER A 15 -1.89 7.53 38.08
C SER A 15 -1.74 8.34 36.79
N VAL A 16 -0.76 7.96 35.97
CA VAL A 16 -0.66 8.39 34.58
C VAL A 16 -1.82 7.74 33.84
N PHE A 17 -2.90 8.51 33.62
CA PHE A 17 -3.89 8.14 32.61
C PHE A 17 -3.22 8.32 31.26
N ALA A 18 -2.56 7.27 30.76
CA ALA A 18 -2.35 7.14 29.33
C ALA A 18 -3.75 6.98 28.73
N THR A 19 -4.29 8.06 28.14
CA THR A 19 -5.41 7.90 27.20
C THR A 19 -4.84 7.10 26.04
N ALA A 20 -5.06 5.79 26.05
CA ALA A 20 -4.86 4.95 24.89
C ALA A 20 -5.79 5.51 23.81
N HIS A 21 -5.25 6.33 22.91
CA HIS A 21 -5.96 6.66 21.69
C HIS A 21 -6.02 5.34 20.93
N GLY A 22 -7.23 4.77 20.79
CA GLY A 22 -7.42 3.58 19.97
C GLY A 22 -6.91 3.84 18.55
N ALA A 23 -6.41 2.79 17.90
CA ALA A 23 -5.93 2.89 16.52
C ALA A 23 -6.99 3.53 15.62
N GLN A 24 -6.53 4.29 14.62
CA GLN A 24 -7.43 4.92 13.66
C GLN A 24 -7.23 4.34 12.28
N LEU A 25 -8.33 4.11 11.58
CA LEU A 25 -8.35 3.56 10.24
C LEU A 25 -8.67 4.66 9.24
N LEU A 26 -7.77 4.90 8.30
CA LEU A 26 -8.01 5.69 7.10
C LEU A 26 -8.50 4.77 5.98
N VAL A 27 -9.48 5.24 5.22
CA VAL A 27 -10.07 4.51 4.09
C VAL A 27 -10.07 5.39 2.84
N GLY A 28 -9.29 4.99 1.84
CA GLY A 28 -9.36 5.54 0.49
C GLY A 28 -10.50 4.89 -0.30
N SER A 29 -11.02 5.56 -1.33
CA SER A 29 -12.12 5.05 -2.13
C SER A 29 -12.20 5.63 -3.54
N TYR A 30 -12.99 4.98 -4.40
CA TYR A 30 -13.47 5.57 -5.64
C TYR A 30 -14.80 6.30 -5.43
N THR A 31 -15.01 7.41 -6.13
CA THR A 31 -16.12 8.35 -5.94
C THR A 31 -17.04 8.48 -7.15
N ASP A 32 -16.95 7.57 -8.12
CA ASP A 32 -17.93 7.49 -9.22
C ASP A 32 -19.33 7.05 -8.72
N GLY A 33 -19.38 6.45 -7.52
CA GLY A 33 -20.60 6.03 -6.82
C GLY A 33 -20.98 6.96 -5.67
N ALA A 34 -21.45 6.38 -4.56
CA ALA A 34 -21.94 7.14 -3.40
C ALA A 34 -20.84 7.62 -2.45
N SER A 35 -19.60 7.17 -2.62
CA SER A 35 -18.51 7.59 -1.74
C SER A 35 -18.21 9.08 -1.88
N GLU A 36 -18.03 9.76 -0.75
CA GLU A 36 -17.61 11.16 -0.68
C GLU A 36 -16.09 11.36 -0.81
N GLY A 37 -15.27 10.32 -0.62
CA GLY A 37 -13.82 10.41 -0.75
C GLY A 37 -13.04 9.66 0.32
N LEU A 38 -12.41 10.39 1.23
CA LEU A 38 -11.52 9.83 2.27
C LEU A 38 -12.21 9.81 3.63
N TYR A 39 -12.14 8.69 4.32
CA TYR A 39 -12.78 8.50 5.62
C TYR A 39 -11.76 8.19 6.70
N ARG A 40 -12.07 8.58 7.93
CA ARG A 40 -11.33 8.23 9.14
C ARG A 40 -12.28 7.62 10.15
N TYR A 41 -11.94 6.44 10.64
CA TYR A 41 -12.71 5.69 11.61
C TYR A 41 -11.90 5.42 12.88
N ALA A 42 -12.60 5.26 14.00
CA ALA A 42 -12.01 4.61 15.17
C ALA A 42 -11.92 3.10 14.90
N PHE A 43 -10.85 2.46 15.36
CA PHE A 43 -10.71 1.00 15.32
C PHE A 43 -10.37 0.45 16.71
N ASP A 44 -11.18 -0.49 17.18
CA ASP A 44 -10.94 -1.21 18.42
C ASP A 44 -10.07 -2.45 18.14
N SER A 45 -8.81 -2.39 18.55
CA SER A 45 -7.84 -3.49 18.35
C SER A 45 -8.00 -4.67 19.31
N ASP A 46 -8.92 -4.61 20.26
CA ASP A 46 -9.28 -5.75 21.10
C ASP A 46 -10.42 -6.56 20.49
N SER A 47 -11.46 -5.88 19.99
CA SER A 47 -12.64 -6.53 19.40
C SER A 47 -12.59 -6.69 17.88
N GLY A 48 -11.77 -5.91 17.19
CA GLY A 48 -11.70 -5.84 15.73
C GLY A 48 -12.84 -5.02 15.10
N GLN A 49 -13.51 -4.17 15.86
CA GLN A 49 -14.63 -3.37 15.36
C GLN A 49 -14.16 -2.00 14.85
N ILE A 50 -14.59 -1.65 13.64
CA ILE A 50 -14.55 -0.29 13.10
C ILE A 50 -15.77 0.47 13.63
N GLY A 51 -15.52 1.57 14.34
CA GLY A 51 -16.56 2.36 15.00
C GLY A 51 -17.33 3.25 14.02
N THR A 52 -18.66 3.24 14.09
CA THR A 52 -19.55 4.09 13.27
C THR A 52 -20.30 5.12 14.13
N PRO A 53 -20.54 6.36 13.65
CA PRO A 53 -20.18 6.90 12.33
C PRO A 53 -18.66 7.16 12.17
N PRO A 54 -18.16 7.43 10.95
CA PRO A 54 -16.77 7.89 10.77
C PRO A 54 -16.48 9.11 11.64
N LEU A 55 -15.27 9.18 12.18
CA LEU A 55 -14.76 10.33 12.93
C LEU A 55 -14.55 11.55 12.03
N GLN A 56 -14.28 11.32 10.74
CA GLN A 56 -14.12 12.37 9.74
C GLN A 56 -14.42 11.83 8.34
N VAL A 57 -15.03 12.68 7.52
CA VAL A 57 -15.18 12.50 6.07
C VAL A 57 -14.56 13.71 5.37
N LEU A 58 -13.68 13.47 4.42
CA LEU A 58 -13.07 14.48 3.57
C LEU A 58 -13.52 14.28 2.13
N LYS A 59 -14.21 15.29 1.59
CA LYS A 59 -14.60 15.31 0.19
C LYS A 59 -13.38 15.37 -0.71
N SER A 60 -13.18 14.36 -1.53
CA SER A 60 -12.04 14.25 -2.46
C SER A 60 -12.41 13.29 -3.58
N GLU A 61 -12.05 13.62 -4.82
CA GLU A 61 -12.36 12.76 -5.97
C GLU A 61 -11.36 11.60 -6.04
N ASN A 62 -11.86 10.37 -6.06
CA ASN A 62 -11.09 9.13 -6.24
C ASN A 62 -9.77 9.04 -5.43
N PRO A 63 -9.73 9.31 -4.09
CA PRO A 63 -8.53 9.15 -3.27
C PRO A 63 -8.19 7.66 -3.10
N SER A 64 -7.66 7.03 -4.15
CA SER A 64 -7.65 5.57 -4.26
C SER A 64 -6.50 4.89 -3.51
N TRP A 65 -5.41 5.61 -3.27
CA TRP A 65 -4.22 5.16 -2.53
C TRP A 65 -3.72 6.22 -1.58
N LEU A 66 -3.34 5.80 -0.38
CA LEU A 66 -2.90 6.63 0.72
C LEU A 66 -1.43 6.35 1.07
N THR A 67 -0.67 7.40 1.38
CA THR A 67 0.73 7.31 1.82
C THR A 67 0.93 8.19 3.03
N ILE A 68 1.31 7.61 4.16
CA ILE A 68 1.55 8.34 5.41
C ILE A 68 3.04 8.63 5.53
N SER A 69 3.40 9.83 5.99
CA SER A 69 4.80 10.17 6.30
C SER A 69 5.34 9.31 7.44
N PHE A 70 6.65 9.07 7.48
CA PHE A 70 7.23 8.19 8.52
C PHE A 70 7.00 8.70 9.94
N ASP A 71 6.84 10.01 10.11
CA ASP A 71 6.53 10.64 11.39
C ASP A 71 5.03 10.80 11.67
N GLN A 72 4.18 10.25 10.80
CA GLN A 72 2.71 10.29 10.84
C GLN A 72 2.13 11.72 10.97
N LYS A 73 2.82 12.73 10.43
CA LYS A 73 2.34 14.13 10.42
C LYS A 73 1.70 14.54 9.11
N LEU A 74 1.95 13.80 8.04
CA LEU A 74 1.42 14.08 6.72
C LEU A 74 0.75 12.84 6.14
N LEU A 75 -0.33 13.08 5.41
CA LEU A 75 -0.97 12.09 4.56
C LEU A 75 -0.91 12.62 3.13
N PHE A 76 -0.57 11.75 2.20
CA PHE A 76 -0.69 11.97 0.77
C PHE A 76 -1.73 11.01 0.22
N ALA A 77 -2.54 11.49 -0.72
CA ALA A 77 -3.46 10.65 -1.46
C ALA A 77 -3.26 10.89 -2.95
N VAL A 78 -3.23 9.83 -3.75
CA VAL A 78 -3.41 9.99 -5.20
C VAL A 78 -4.90 10.08 -5.51
N ASN A 79 -5.24 10.94 -6.47
CA ASN A 79 -6.59 11.09 -6.98
C ASN A 79 -6.63 10.47 -8.37
N GLU A 80 -7.16 9.25 -8.46
CA GLU A 80 -7.08 8.34 -9.62
C GLU A 80 -8.06 8.73 -10.73
N ASN A 81 -7.97 9.98 -11.17
CA ASN A 81 -8.77 10.55 -12.24
C ASN A 81 -8.04 10.45 -13.58
N GLY A 82 -8.79 10.22 -14.66
CA GLY A 82 -8.29 10.20 -16.03
C GLY A 82 -8.46 11.49 -16.81
N ALA A 83 -8.11 11.44 -18.10
CA ALA A 83 -8.34 12.50 -19.08
C ALA A 83 -7.70 13.86 -18.72
N GLY A 84 -6.43 13.82 -18.33
CA GLY A 84 -5.62 14.96 -17.90
C GLY A 84 -5.90 15.45 -16.47
N LYS A 85 -6.64 14.67 -15.66
CA LYS A 85 -7.08 15.08 -14.32
C LYS A 85 -6.42 14.30 -13.18
N GLY A 86 -5.46 13.42 -13.46
CA GLY A 86 -4.73 12.70 -12.42
C GLY A 86 -3.99 13.65 -11.49
N GLN A 87 -4.22 13.53 -10.19
CA GLN A 87 -3.73 14.47 -9.17
C GLN A 87 -3.13 13.75 -7.96
N ALA A 88 -2.40 14.51 -7.14
CA ALA A 88 -1.99 14.11 -5.81
C ALA A 88 -2.36 15.21 -4.80
N SER A 89 -2.93 14.80 -3.68
CA SER A 89 -3.36 15.66 -2.57
C SER A 89 -2.47 15.43 -1.35
N SER A 90 -2.22 16.49 -0.58
CA SER A 90 -1.52 16.42 0.71
C SER A 90 -2.40 16.97 1.84
N PHE A 91 -2.25 16.38 3.02
CA PHE A 91 -2.97 16.71 4.24
C PHE A 91 -2.00 16.70 5.42
N SER A 92 -2.24 17.56 6.40
CA SER A 92 -1.60 17.46 7.71
C SER A 92 -2.44 16.60 8.64
N ILE A 93 -1.76 15.82 9.49
CA ILE A 93 -2.34 14.96 10.51
C ILE A 93 -2.13 15.61 11.87
N SER A 94 -3.22 15.87 12.59
CA SER A 94 -3.18 16.42 13.94
C SER A 94 -2.61 15.39 14.93
N ALA A 95 -1.51 15.72 15.60
CA ALA A 95 -0.92 14.86 16.64
C ALA A 95 -1.81 14.68 17.89
N LYS A 96 -2.89 15.49 18.03
CA LYS A 96 -3.79 15.40 19.18
C LYS A 96 -4.86 14.32 19.01
N ASP A 97 -5.39 14.20 17.80
CA ASP A 97 -6.63 13.47 17.55
C ASP A 97 -6.70 12.84 16.15
N PHE A 98 -5.59 12.84 15.40
CA PHE A 98 -5.47 12.36 14.02
C PHE A 98 -6.41 13.03 13.01
N THR A 99 -7.00 14.19 13.36
CA THR A 99 -7.80 14.96 12.41
C THR A 99 -6.95 15.40 11.22
N LEU A 100 -7.45 15.14 10.01
CA LEU A 100 -6.81 15.47 8.76
C LEU A 100 -7.20 16.89 8.31
N LYS A 101 -6.23 17.69 7.84
CA LYS A 101 -6.48 19.02 7.25
C LYS A 101 -5.82 19.14 5.88
N PRO A 102 -6.58 19.42 4.81
CA PRO A 102 -6.01 19.61 3.47
C PRO A 102 -4.93 20.70 3.46
N LEU A 103 -3.84 20.45 2.75
CA LEU A 103 -2.73 21.40 2.55
C LEU A 103 -2.72 21.94 1.12
N ASN A 104 -2.58 21.06 0.13
CA ASN A 104 -2.76 21.41 -1.28
C ASN A 104 -3.03 20.16 -2.14
N GLN A 105 -3.34 20.40 -3.41
CA GLN A 105 -3.51 19.40 -4.46
C GLN A 105 -2.79 19.88 -5.71
N VAL A 106 -2.09 18.98 -6.39
CA VAL A 106 -1.32 19.26 -7.61
C VAL A 106 -1.60 18.19 -8.67
N SER A 107 -1.25 18.48 -9.93
CA SER A 107 -1.25 17.45 -10.97
C SER A 107 -0.21 16.37 -10.67
N SER A 108 -0.55 15.12 -10.95
CA SER A 108 0.39 13.99 -10.92
C SER A 108 1.27 13.92 -12.17
N ALA A 109 1.09 14.84 -13.12
CA ALA A 109 1.65 14.85 -14.46
C ALA A 109 1.26 13.63 -15.34
N GLY A 110 0.34 12.78 -14.91
CA GLY A 110 -0.22 11.70 -15.70
C GLY A 110 -1.69 11.45 -15.37
N ASP A 111 -2.24 10.37 -15.96
CA ASP A 111 -3.61 9.95 -15.73
C ASP A 111 -3.67 8.72 -14.82
N GLU A 112 -4.75 8.64 -14.05
CA GLU A 112 -5.05 7.57 -13.10
C GLU A 112 -3.85 7.20 -12.20
N PRO A 113 -3.29 8.15 -11.42
CA PRO A 113 -2.30 7.82 -10.39
C PRO A 113 -2.91 6.84 -9.41
N THR A 114 -2.35 5.63 -9.32
CA THR A 114 -2.95 4.51 -8.56
C THR A 114 -2.12 4.08 -7.36
N HIS A 115 -0.89 4.58 -7.24
CA HIS A 115 0.00 4.28 -6.13
C HIS A 115 1.00 5.42 -5.93
N ALA A 116 1.42 5.63 -4.68
CA ALA A 116 2.51 6.53 -4.35
C ALA A 116 3.37 5.98 -3.21
N SER A 117 4.62 6.45 -3.14
CA SER A 117 5.52 6.23 -2.00
C SER A 117 6.41 7.44 -1.78
N LEU A 118 6.90 7.62 -0.55
CA LEU A 118 7.85 8.68 -0.23
C LEU A 118 9.30 8.22 -0.43
N SER A 119 10.16 9.16 -0.80
CA SER A 119 11.60 8.99 -0.62
C SER A 119 11.91 8.82 0.88
N HIS A 120 12.98 8.09 1.19
CA HIS A 120 13.36 7.81 2.58
C HIS A 120 13.67 9.09 3.39
N ASP A 121 14.17 10.13 2.71
CA ASP A 121 14.40 11.46 3.27
C ASP A 121 13.16 12.38 3.24
N GLN A 122 12.02 11.86 2.76
CA GLN A 122 10.73 12.52 2.65
C GLN A 122 10.72 13.82 1.82
N ARG A 123 11.71 14.02 0.96
CA ARG A 123 11.79 15.18 0.05
C ARG A 123 10.94 15.03 -1.20
N TYR A 124 10.55 13.82 -1.56
CA TYR A 124 9.78 13.54 -2.76
C TYR A 124 8.68 12.51 -2.52
N LEU A 125 7.57 12.70 -3.22
CA LEU A 125 6.53 11.70 -3.42
C LEU A 125 6.69 11.14 -4.84
N PHE A 126 6.99 9.85 -4.94
CA PHE A 126 6.99 9.11 -6.19
C PHE A 126 5.56 8.65 -6.48
N VAL A 127 5.07 8.88 -7.69
CA VAL A 127 3.69 8.59 -8.10
C VAL A 127 3.69 7.67 -9.31
N ALA A 128 2.93 6.58 -9.22
CA ALA A 128 2.67 5.65 -10.31
C ALA A 128 1.39 6.05 -11.04
N ASN A 129 1.52 6.63 -12.22
CA ASN A 129 0.41 6.92 -13.12
C ASN A 129 0.12 5.68 -13.95
N TYR A 130 -1.07 5.08 -13.78
CA TYR A 130 -1.45 3.87 -14.49
C TYR A 130 -1.75 4.17 -15.96
N GLY A 131 -2.47 5.27 -16.26
CA GLY A 131 -2.80 5.68 -17.62
C GLY A 131 -3.56 4.62 -18.40
N VAL A 132 -4.87 4.48 -18.22
CA VAL A 132 -5.69 3.42 -18.86
C VAL A 132 -5.59 3.44 -20.39
N GLN A 133 -5.49 4.63 -20.98
CA GLN A 133 -5.31 4.79 -22.42
C GLN A 133 -3.85 4.51 -22.80
N PRO A 134 -3.59 3.76 -23.90
CA PRO A 134 -2.23 3.38 -24.29
C PRO A 134 -1.37 4.58 -24.71
N THR A 135 -1.99 5.71 -25.04
CA THR A 135 -1.32 6.97 -25.39
C THR A 135 -1.99 8.12 -24.62
N PRO A 136 -1.24 8.89 -23.81
CA PRO A 136 0.20 8.80 -23.61
C PRO A 136 0.67 7.58 -22.80
N GLY A 137 -0.23 6.82 -22.17
CA GLY A 137 0.12 5.69 -21.32
C GLY A 137 0.52 6.11 -19.90
N GLY A 138 0.86 5.11 -19.09
CA GLY A 138 1.34 5.26 -17.73
C GLY A 138 2.77 5.80 -17.62
N SER A 139 3.11 6.32 -16.44
CA SER A 139 4.41 6.93 -16.15
C SER A 139 4.74 6.88 -14.66
N LEU A 140 6.02 7.01 -14.33
CA LEU A 140 6.49 7.37 -13.00
C LEU A 140 6.66 8.89 -12.95
N SER A 141 6.13 9.55 -11.91
CA SER A 141 6.32 10.99 -11.66
C SER A 141 6.95 11.26 -10.29
N VAL A 142 7.69 12.35 -10.19
CA VAL A 142 8.42 12.74 -8.97
C VAL A 142 7.98 14.13 -8.52
N LEU A 143 7.22 14.19 -7.44
CA LEU A 143 6.67 15.44 -6.90
C LEU A 143 7.49 15.87 -5.67
N PRO A 144 8.05 17.08 -5.62
CA PRO A 144 8.72 17.59 -4.43
C PRO A 144 7.74 17.72 -3.25
N VAL A 145 8.21 17.40 -2.05
CA VAL A 145 7.50 17.63 -0.79
C VAL A 145 8.20 18.77 -0.04
N ALA A 146 7.50 19.88 0.15
CA ALA A 146 8.00 21.01 0.90
C ALA A 146 8.04 20.72 2.42
N LYS A 147 8.79 21.52 3.18
CA LYS A 147 8.91 21.36 4.64
C LYS A 147 7.59 21.52 5.39
N ASP A 148 6.63 22.25 4.81
CA ASP A 148 5.27 22.41 5.35
C ASP A 148 4.31 21.29 4.88
N GLY A 149 4.83 20.29 4.15
CA GLY A 149 4.11 19.14 3.65
C GLY A 149 3.40 19.34 2.31
N LYS A 150 3.45 20.54 1.74
CA LYS A 150 2.82 20.80 0.43
C LYS A 150 3.59 20.13 -0.70
N LEU A 151 2.84 19.63 -1.67
CA LEU A 151 3.40 19.09 -2.91
C LEU A 151 3.74 20.22 -3.89
N GLY A 152 4.86 20.09 -4.59
CA GLY A 152 5.20 20.91 -5.76
C GLY A 152 4.81 20.23 -7.07
N ASP A 153 4.92 20.97 -8.18
CA ASP A 153 4.77 20.41 -9.52
C ASP A 153 5.82 19.31 -9.76
N SER A 154 5.48 18.32 -10.59
CA SER A 154 6.39 17.23 -10.95
C SER A 154 7.69 17.78 -11.54
N VAL A 155 8.82 17.35 -10.99
CA VAL A 155 10.16 17.74 -11.47
C VAL A 155 10.72 16.74 -12.48
N GLN A 156 10.23 15.50 -12.47
CA GLN A 156 10.66 14.43 -13.35
C GLN A 156 9.49 13.51 -13.67
N GLN A 157 9.43 13.08 -14.93
CA GLN A 157 8.50 12.06 -15.40
C GLN A 157 9.23 11.10 -16.32
N ASP A 158 9.06 9.81 -16.08
CA ASP A 158 9.63 8.74 -16.90
C ASP A 158 8.50 7.85 -17.43
N GLN A 159 8.48 7.62 -18.74
CA GLN A 159 7.59 6.68 -19.42
C GLN A 159 8.38 5.47 -19.88
N HIS A 160 7.73 4.30 -19.82
CA HIS A 160 8.33 3.04 -20.24
C HIS A 160 7.84 2.59 -21.61
N LYS A 161 8.53 1.58 -22.15
CA LYS A 161 8.09 0.89 -23.36
C LYS A 161 7.21 -0.30 -22.99
N ALA A 162 6.00 -0.35 -23.54
CA ALA A 162 5.08 -1.48 -23.39
C ALA A 162 5.63 -2.78 -24.01
N SER A 163 5.20 -3.93 -23.49
CA SER A 163 5.57 -5.24 -24.02
C SER A 163 4.80 -5.60 -25.29
N GLY A 164 3.55 -5.14 -25.41
CA GLY A 164 2.64 -5.53 -26.48
C GLY A 164 2.16 -6.98 -26.38
N ALA A 165 2.47 -7.70 -25.30
CA ALA A 165 2.14 -9.12 -25.15
C ALA A 165 0.63 -9.38 -25.07
N ASN A 166 -0.12 -8.44 -24.48
CA ASN A 166 -1.58 -8.41 -24.50
C ASN A 166 -2.08 -7.12 -25.18
N PRO A 167 -2.79 -7.20 -26.32
CA PRO A 167 -3.16 -6.01 -27.09
C PRO A 167 -4.23 -5.14 -26.41
N GLN A 168 -4.96 -5.65 -25.41
CA GLN A 168 -5.98 -4.89 -24.67
C GLN A 168 -5.42 -4.22 -23.42
N ARG A 169 -4.45 -4.85 -22.74
CA ARG A 169 -3.97 -4.43 -21.42
C ARG A 169 -2.51 -3.98 -21.40
N GLN A 170 -1.77 -4.16 -22.49
CA GLN A 170 -0.33 -3.90 -22.59
C GLN A 170 0.03 -3.26 -23.93
N ALA A 171 -0.91 -2.52 -24.53
CA ALA A 171 -0.66 -1.70 -25.71
C ALA A 171 0.11 -0.41 -25.39
N GLY A 172 0.10 0.03 -24.13
CA GLY A 172 0.89 1.11 -23.58
C GLY A 172 1.52 0.72 -22.23
N PRO A 173 2.45 1.54 -21.70
CA PRO A 173 2.97 1.36 -20.35
C PRO A 173 1.86 1.60 -19.32
N HIS A 174 1.93 0.93 -18.17
CA HIS A 174 0.99 1.09 -17.07
C HIS A 174 1.71 0.92 -15.72
N VAL A 175 2.36 1.98 -15.24
CA VAL A 175 3.05 1.94 -13.94
C VAL A 175 2.00 1.81 -12.83
N HIS A 176 2.03 0.69 -12.12
CA HIS A 176 1.01 0.37 -11.13
C HIS A 176 1.51 0.55 -9.68
N SER A 177 2.81 0.40 -9.42
CA SER A 177 3.38 0.73 -8.11
C SER A 177 4.78 1.29 -8.24
N VAL A 178 5.13 2.15 -7.28
CA VAL A 178 6.46 2.77 -7.15
C VAL A 178 6.87 2.66 -5.69
N VAL A 179 7.98 1.99 -5.41
CA VAL A 179 8.41 1.69 -4.04
C VAL A 179 9.91 1.92 -3.86
N SER A 180 10.29 2.57 -2.77
CA SER A 180 11.69 2.73 -2.39
C SER A 180 12.26 1.43 -1.82
N SER A 181 13.53 1.13 -2.07
CA SER A 181 14.25 0.11 -1.29
C SER A 181 14.30 0.49 0.19
N PRO A 182 14.45 -0.47 1.11
CA PRO A 182 14.53 -0.19 2.56
C PRO A 182 15.74 0.65 2.99
N ASP A 183 16.80 0.69 2.18
CA ASP A 183 17.96 1.58 2.40
C ASP A 183 17.76 2.97 1.78
N GLY A 184 16.69 3.17 1.00
CA GLY A 184 16.36 4.42 0.34
C GLY A 184 17.20 4.76 -0.88
N HIS A 185 18.09 3.87 -1.35
CA HIS A 185 18.99 4.16 -2.47
C HIS A 185 18.41 3.86 -3.85
N TYR A 186 17.32 3.10 -3.91
CA TYR A 186 16.69 2.68 -5.15
C TYR A 186 15.18 2.90 -5.12
N VAL A 187 14.59 3.11 -6.30
CA VAL A 187 13.14 3.17 -6.51
C VAL A 187 12.76 2.17 -7.59
N PHE A 188 11.76 1.34 -7.30
CA PHE A 188 11.28 0.27 -8.17
C PHE A 188 9.90 0.64 -8.70
N ALA A 189 9.76 0.71 -10.02
CA ALA A 189 8.50 0.98 -10.69
C ALA A 189 7.99 -0.29 -11.38
N SER A 190 6.93 -0.89 -10.83
CA SER A 190 6.27 -2.05 -11.44
C SER A 190 5.37 -1.56 -12.56
N ASP A 191 5.66 -1.97 -13.80
CA ASP A 191 4.89 -1.59 -14.97
C ASP A 191 4.16 -2.79 -15.55
N LEU A 192 2.83 -2.79 -15.37
CA LEU A 192 1.93 -3.84 -15.86
C LEU A 192 1.98 -3.93 -17.38
N GLY A 193 2.04 -2.78 -18.06
CA GLY A 193 2.06 -2.68 -19.52
C GLY A 193 3.36 -3.15 -20.16
N ALA A 194 4.47 -3.11 -19.41
CA ALA A 194 5.81 -3.43 -19.90
C ALA A 194 6.28 -4.85 -19.57
N ASP A 195 5.57 -5.60 -18.71
CA ASP A 195 6.06 -6.86 -18.13
C ASP A 195 7.44 -6.71 -17.45
N LYS A 196 7.67 -5.56 -16.81
CA LYS A 196 8.94 -5.21 -16.18
C LYS A 196 8.76 -4.53 -14.83
N VAL A 197 9.75 -4.72 -13.96
CA VAL A 197 10.02 -3.80 -12.86
C VAL A 197 11.22 -2.96 -13.27
N PHE A 198 11.04 -1.65 -13.42
CA PHE A 198 12.12 -0.70 -13.69
C PHE A 198 12.79 -0.28 -12.37
N VAL A 199 14.10 -0.08 -12.40
CA VAL A 199 14.91 0.23 -11.22
C VAL A 199 15.67 1.52 -11.44
N TYR A 200 15.48 2.46 -10.53
CA TYR A 200 16.11 3.75 -10.51
C TYR A 200 17.01 3.87 -9.30
N GLN A 201 18.16 4.49 -9.46
CA GLN A 201 18.94 5.01 -8.35
C GLN A 201 18.34 6.33 -7.88
N TYR A 202 18.20 6.47 -6.57
CA TYR A 202 17.83 7.71 -5.90
C TYR A 202 19.03 8.21 -5.08
N ASP A 203 19.65 9.29 -5.55
CA ASP A 203 20.70 10.00 -4.82
C ASP A 203 20.22 11.34 -4.26
N GLY A 204 19.05 11.81 -4.70
CA GLY A 204 18.46 13.09 -4.33
C GLY A 204 19.42 14.29 -4.49
N ALA A 205 20.43 14.16 -5.35
CA ALA A 205 21.47 15.16 -5.58
C ALA A 205 21.03 16.21 -6.59
N SER A 206 20.21 15.82 -7.57
CA SER A 206 19.63 16.72 -8.57
C SER A 206 18.17 17.06 -8.22
N PRO A 207 17.86 18.32 -7.84
CA PRO A 207 16.50 18.73 -7.55
C PRO A 207 15.53 18.63 -8.73
N LYS A 208 16.05 18.61 -9.97
CA LYS A 208 15.27 18.53 -11.21
C LYS A 208 15.15 17.12 -11.77
N HIS A 209 16.09 16.24 -11.45
CA HIS A 209 16.08 14.85 -11.89
C HIS A 209 16.55 13.94 -10.76
N PRO A 210 15.73 13.73 -9.71
CA PRO A 210 16.14 13.00 -8.52
C PRO A 210 16.37 11.50 -8.75
N LEU A 211 15.87 10.96 -9.87
CA LEU A 211 16.00 9.56 -10.25
C LEU A 211 16.86 9.43 -11.51
N SER A 212 17.73 8.43 -11.50
CA SER A 212 18.49 8.00 -12.68
C SER A 212 18.37 6.49 -12.85
N PRO A 213 18.50 5.93 -14.07
CA PRO A 213 18.46 4.48 -14.25
C PRO A 213 19.55 3.79 -13.41
N ALA A 214 19.19 2.74 -12.67
CA ALA A 214 20.16 1.95 -11.92
C ALA A 214 21.08 1.16 -12.87
N LYS A 215 22.18 0.61 -12.33
CA LYS A 215 23.11 -0.25 -13.09
C LYS A 215 22.41 -1.44 -13.74
N MET A 216 21.47 -2.05 -13.02
CA MET A 216 20.52 -3.02 -13.56
C MET A 216 19.16 -2.33 -13.67
N PRO A 217 18.84 -1.69 -14.80
CA PRO A 217 17.75 -0.72 -14.88
C PRO A 217 16.36 -1.36 -14.95
N ALA A 218 16.26 -2.68 -15.14
CA ALA A 218 15.00 -3.38 -15.17
C ALA A 218 15.17 -4.88 -14.87
N VAL A 219 14.06 -5.49 -14.47
CA VAL A 219 13.87 -6.93 -14.33
C VAL A 219 12.79 -7.35 -15.31
N ASP A 220 13.08 -8.34 -16.15
CA ASP A 220 12.13 -8.94 -17.09
C ASP A 220 11.22 -9.95 -16.40
N LEU A 221 9.92 -9.85 -16.67
CA LEU A 221 8.92 -10.84 -16.27
C LEU A 221 8.32 -11.52 -17.51
N PRO A 222 7.66 -12.68 -17.36
CA PRO A 222 7.06 -13.37 -18.50
C PRO A 222 6.08 -12.48 -19.26
N PRO A 223 6.06 -12.56 -20.59
CA PRO A 223 5.11 -11.81 -21.41
C PRO A 223 3.67 -12.04 -20.97
N GLY A 224 2.89 -10.97 -20.79
CA GLY A 224 1.49 -11.04 -20.36
C GLY A 224 1.30 -11.29 -18.86
N SER A 225 2.35 -11.10 -18.04
CA SER A 225 2.28 -11.34 -16.60
C SER A 225 1.72 -10.17 -15.82
N GLY A 226 2.03 -8.94 -16.24
CA GLY A 226 1.52 -7.70 -15.65
C GLY A 226 1.96 -7.45 -14.19
N PRO A 227 3.23 -7.06 -13.94
CA PRO A 227 3.70 -6.62 -12.62
C PRO A 227 2.82 -5.55 -11.99
N ARG A 228 2.44 -5.74 -10.72
CA ARG A 228 1.48 -4.88 -10.02
C ARG A 228 2.07 -4.23 -8.78
N HIS A 229 1.99 -4.86 -7.61
CA HIS A 229 2.51 -4.31 -6.35
C HIS A 229 3.79 -5.06 -5.95
N LEU A 230 4.79 -4.31 -5.48
CA LEU A 230 6.05 -4.84 -4.95
C LEU A 230 6.21 -4.39 -3.48
N LEU A 231 6.70 -5.27 -2.61
CA LEU A 231 7.14 -4.89 -1.26
C LEU A 231 8.44 -5.60 -0.90
N PHE A 232 9.17 -5.04 0.06
CA PHE A 232 10.39 -5.61 0.61
C PHE A 232 10.15 -6.27 1.96
N SER A 233 10.95 -7.30 2.27
CA SER A 233 11.13 -7.76 3.64
C SER A 233 11.72 -6.65 4.50
N LYS A 234 11.49 -6.70 5.82
CA LYS A 234 11.97 -5.69 6.76
C LYS A 234 13.49 -5.54 6.77
N ASP A 235 14.22 -6.63 6.54
CA ASP A 235 15.69 -6.62 6.44
C ASP A 235 16.20 -6.25 5.03
N GLY A 236 15.29 -6.03 4.08
CA GLY A 236 15.57 -5.62 2.71
C GLY A 236 16.27 -6.65 1.84
N LYS A 237 16.43 -7.88 2.31
CA LYS A 237 17.09 -8.95 1.54
C LYS A 237 16.17 -9.62 0.52
N HIS A 238 14.86 -9.52 0.72
CA HIS A 238 13.86 -10.17 -0.13
C HIS A 238 12.85 -9.15 -0.64
N ALA A 239 12.35 -9.38 -1.84
CA ALA A 239 11.21 -8.64 -2.39
C ALA A 239 10.13 -9.59 -2.90
N TYR A 240 8.88 -9.17 -2.78
CA TYR A 240 7.71 -9.92 -3.21
C TYR A 240 6.93 -9.07 -4.22
N LEU A 241 6.51 -9.69 -5.33
CA LEU A 241 5.82 -9.00 -6.42
C LEU A 241 4.56 -9.75 -6.81
N THR A 242 3.44 -9.05 -6.94
CA THR A 242 2.25 -9.60 -7.60
C THR A 242 2.31 -9.40 -9.11
N LEU A 243 1.91 -10.43 -9.84
CA LEU A 243 1.70 -10.40 -11.29
C LEU A 243 0.20 -10.50 -11.55
N GLU A 244 -0.44 -9.37 -11.86
CA GLU A 244 -1.90 -9.24 -11.95
C GLU A 244 -2.50 -10.23 -12.94
N MET A 245 -2.02 -10.18 -14.18
CA MET A 245 -2.67 -10.82 -15.33
C MET A 245 -2.44 -12.34 -15.34
N SER A 246 -1.32 -12.79 -14.76
CA SER A 246 -1.01 -14.21 -14.62
C SER A 246 -1.48 -14.82 -13.29
N ALA A 247 -1.94 -13.98 -12.36
CA ALA A 247 -2.25 -14.33 -10.97
C ALA A 247 -1.14 -15.14 -10.31
N GLN A 248 0.02 -14.51 -10.16
CA GLN A 248 1.18 -15.12 -9.52
C GLN A 248 1.76 -14.18 -8.46
N VAL A 249 2.48 -14.76 -7.50
CA VAL A 249 3.40 -14.05 -6.62
C VAL A 249 4.83 -14.51 -6.91
N VAL A 250 5.75 -13.57 -7.00
CA VAL A 250 7.19 -13.81 -7.25
C VAL A 250 7.98 -13.42 -6.01
N VAL A 251 8.98 -14.22 -5.67
CA VAL A 251 9.98 -13.95 -4.63
C VAL A 251 11.31 -13.64 -5.30
N PHE A 252 11.95 -12.56 -4.87
CA PHE A 252 13.27 -12.15 -5.30
C PHE A 252 14.22 -12.07 -4.12
N ASP A 253 15.48 -12.46 -4.34
CA ASP A 253 16.58 -11.89 -3.55
C ASP A 253 16.82 -10.46 -4.02
N HIS A 254 17.11 -9.57 -3.08
CA HIS A 254 17.47 -8.17 -3.33
C HIS A 254 18.88 -7.88 -2.82
N VAL A 255 19.75 -7.41 -3.73
CA VAL A 255 21.12 -7.00 -3.41
C VAL A 255 21.46 -5.77 -4.24
N ASP A 256 21.68 -4.63 -3.59
CA ASP A 256 22.16 -3.39 -4.23
C ASP A 256 21.36 -3.01 -5.49
N GLY A 257 20.03 -2.94 -5.37
CA GLY A 257 19.13 -2.59 -6.46
C GLY A 257 18.82 -3.73 -7.44
N ALA A 258 19.58 -4.84 -7.42
CA ALA A 258 19.30 -6.00 -8.25
C ALA A 258 18.27 -6.92 -7.60
N LEU A 259 17.27 -7.35 -8.38
CA LEU A 259 16.31 -8.39 -7.99
C LEU A 259 16.58 -9.68 -8.76
N THR A 260 16.79 -10.79 -8.05
CA THR A 260 17.00 -12.11 -8.65
C THR A 260 15.87 -13.05 -8.28
N GLU A 261 15.08 -13.50 -9.25
CA GLU A 261 13.94 -14.39 -9.00
C GLU A 261 14.40 -15.71 -8.36
N ARG A 262 13.71 -16.12 -7.30
CA ARG A 262 13.94 -17.37 -6.56
C ARG A 262 12.77 -18.32 -6.59
N GLN A 263 11.57 -17.78 -6.67
CA GLN A 263 10.34 -18.55 -6.62
C GLN A 263 9.22 -17.78 -7.30
N ARG A 264 8.31 -18.52 -7.91
CA ARG A 264 7.08 -17.99 -8.49
C ARG A 264 5.97 -19.01 -8.24
N LEU A 265 4.88 -18.56 -7.64
CA LEU A 265 3.75 -19.42 -7.28
C LEU A 265 2.45 -18.92 -7.90
N PRO A 266 1.58 -19.82 -8.38
CA PRO A 266 0.24 -19.43 -8.82
C PRO A 266 -0.63 -19.06 -7.61
N LEU A 267 -1.44 -18.02 -7.77
CA LEU A 267 -2.47 -17.61 -6.81
C LEU A 267 -3.82 -18.26 -7.09
N THR A 268 -3.96 -19.00 -8.19
CA THR A 268 -5.17 -19.77 -8.50
C THR A 268 -4.80 -21.02 -9.28
N GLU A 269 -5.50 -22.11 -8.99
CA GLU A 269 -5.46 -23.36 -9.77
C GLU A 269 -6.34 -23.22 -11.04
N GLN A 270 -7.17 -22.17 -11.11
CA GLN A 270 -8.10 -21.96 -12.21
C GLN A 270 -7.37 -21.42 -13.44
N ASN A 271 -7.62 -22.04 -14.60
CA ASN A 271 -7.02 -21.61 -15.85
C ASN A 271 -7.74 -20.42 -16.51
N ASP A 272 -9.00 -20.18 -16.14
CA ASP A 272 -9.80 -19.08 -16.68
C ASP A 272 -9.18 -17.72 -16.38
N ALA A 273 -9.12 -16.85 -17.39
CA ALA A 273 -8.61 -15.49 -17.27
C ALA A 273 -9.45 -14.66 -16.28
N SER A 274 -10.75 -14.96 -16.13
CA SER A 274 -11.61 -14.25 -15.18
C SER A 274 -11.23 -14.47 -13.72
N ALA A 275 -10.53 -15.56 -13.42
CA ALA A 275 -10.04 -15.90 -12.08
C ALA A 275 -8.63 -15.35 -11.79
N LYS A 276 -8.02 -14.65 -12.76
CA LYS A 276 -6.64 -14.18 -12.68
C LYS A 276 -6.58 -12.66 -12.56
N ALA A 277 -6.44 -12.17 -11.34
CA ALA A 277 -6.31 -10.74 -11.08
C ALA A 277 -5.62 -10.51 -9.74
N ALA A 278 -4.33 -10.85 -9.64
CA ALA A 278 -3.55 -10.59 -8.43
C ALA A 278 -3.67 -9.12 -8.04
N GLY A 279 -3.84 -8.86 -6.75
CA GLY A 279 -4.07 -7.54 -6.20
C GLY A 279 -2.95 -7.11 -5.28
N ALA A 280 -3.34 -6.78 -4.05
CA ALA A 280 -2.46 -6.34 -2.98
C ALA A 280 -1.67 -7.50 -2.40
N LEU A 281 -0.54 -7.18 -1.78
CA LEU A 281 0.22 -8.10 -0.94
C LEU A 281 0.77 -7.33 0.26
N HIS A 282 0.79 -7.96 1.43
CA HIS A 282 1.32 -7.40 2.66
C HIS A 282 1.95 -8.49 3.52
N LEU A 283 3.07 -8.17 4.17
CA LEU A 283 3.66 -9.01 5.21
C LEU A 283 2.95 -8.76 6.55
N SER A 284 2.90 -9.78 7.39
CA SER A 284 2.59 -9.58 8.81
C SER A 284 3.64 -8.69 9.48
N PRO A 285 3.31 -8.01 10.60
CA PRO A 285 4.26 -7.12 11.30
C PRO A 285 5.59 -7.79 11.70
N ASP A 286 5.56 -9.10 11.92
CA ASP A 286 6.72 -9.92 12.26
C ASP A 286 7.43 -10.53 11.03
N GLY A 287 6.94 -10.30 9.82
CA GLY A 287 7.51 -10.80 8.56
C GLY A 287 7.29 -12.29 8.27
N ARG A 288 6.69 -13.05 9.19
CA ARG A 288 6.57 -14.52 9.10
C ARG A 288 5.51 -15.00 8.11
N PHE A 289 4.59 -14.13 7.71
CA PHE A 289 3.50 -14.48 6.79
C PHE A 289 3.32 -13.41 5.72
N LEU A 290 3.12 -13.84 4.48
CA LEU A 290 2.73 -13.00 3.36
C LEU A 290 1.26 -13.30 3.01
N TYR A 291 0.49 -12.24 2.83
CA TYR A 291 -0.89 -12.30 2.37
C TYR A 291 -0.94 -11.73 0.96
N VAL A 292 -1.73 -12.33 0.07
CA VAL A 292 -1.90 -11.86 -1.31
C VAL A 292 -3.37 -11.94 -1.70
N SER A 293 -3.94 -10.85 -2.20
CA SER A 293 -5.30 -10.88 -2.73
C SER A 293 -5.33 -11.33 -4.19
N ASN A 294 -6.33 -12.11 -4.55
CA ASN A 294 -6.66 -12.43 -5.94
C ASN A 294 -8.13 -12.05 -6.19
N ARG A 295 -8.33 -11.12 -7.13
CA ARG A 295 -9.65 -10.59 -7.51
C ARG A 295 -10.25 -11.46 -8.62
N GLY A 296 -11.27 -10.94 -9.29
CA GLY A 296 -11.95 -11.65 -10.37
C GLY A 296 -12.96 -12.64 -9.81
N THR A 297 -13.15 -13.78 -10.44
CA THR A 297 -14.09 -14.80 -9.95
C THR A 297 -13.59 -15.57 -8.73
N ALA A 298 -12.30 -15.45 -8.39
CA ALA A 298 -11.70 -16.11 -7.23
C ALA A 298 -12.03 -15.42 -5.90
N ASN A 299 -11.92 -14.09 -5.84
CA ASN A 299 -12.21 -13.24 -4.67
C ASN A 299 -11.73 -13.85 -3.33
N GLU A 300 -10.42 -14.05 -3.24
CA GLU A 300 -9.77 -14.73 -2.12
C GLU A 300 -8.49 -14.02 -1.65
N LEU A 301 -8.14 -14.26 -0.40
CA LEU A 301 -6.81 -14.04 0.16
C LEU A 301 -6.07 -15.36 0.25
N LEU A 302 -4.86 -15.38 -0.27
CA LEU A 302 -3.89 -16.44 -0.06
C LEU A 302 -2.96 -16.06 1.09
N VAL A 303 -2.70 -17.04 1.96
CA VAL A 303 -1.79 -16.89 3.08
C VAL A 303 -0.60 -17.81 2.84
N PHE A 304 0.60 -17.26 2.95
CA PHE A 304 1.86 -17.96 2.84
C PHE A 304 2.68 -17.81 4.11
N ALA A 305 3.24 -18.89 4.62
CA ALA A 305 4.37 -18.81 5.55
C ALA A 305 5.63 -18.41 4.77
N VAL A 306 6.43 -17.52 5.37
CA VAL A 306 7.70 -17.04 4.83
C VAL A 306 8.82 -17.81 5.53
N ASP A 307 9.73 -18.39 4.76
CA ASP A 307 10.97 -18.95 5.26
C ASP A 307 11.94 -17.81 5.64
N ASP A 308 12.35 -17.75 6.91
CA ASP A 308 13.13 -16.62 7.46
C ASP A 308 14.49 -16.42 6.75
N ASP A 309 15.11 -17.52 6.28
CA ASP A 309 16.42 -17.45 5.62
C ASP A 309 16.27 -17.12 4.13
N SER A 310 15.49 -17.92 3.40
CA SER A 310 15.42 -17.85 1.95
C SER A 310 14.33 -16.95 1.39
N GLY A 311 13.43 -16.43 2.23
CA GLY A 311 12.27 -15.63 1.82
C GLY A 311 11.22 -16.43 1.04
N LYS A 312 11.41 -17.75 0.87
CA LYS A 312 10.50 -18.58 0.09
C LYS A 312 9.15 -18.72 0.78
N LEU A 313 8.11 -18.83 -0.04
CA LEU A 313 6.73 -18.91 0.35
C LEU A 313 6.24 -20.36 0.34
N MET A 314 5.50 -20.73 1.40
CA MET A 314 4.72 -21.96 1.48
C MET A 314 3.27 -21.62 1.77
N GLN A 315 2.36 -21.97 0.85
CA GLN A 315 0.93 -21.67 1.03
C GLN A 315 0.37 -22.43 2.24
N VAL A 316 -0.26 -21.72 3.17
CA VAL A 316 -0.91 -22.30 4.35
C VAL A 316 -2.42 -22.24 4.29
N GLN A 317 -2.99 -21.29 3.55
CA GLN A 317 -4.44 -21.12 3.45
C GLN A 317 -4.86 -20.39 2.16
N ARG A 318 -6.06 -20.71 1.68
CA ARG A 318 -6.88 -19.87 0.80
C ARG A 318 -8.16 -19.55 1.54
N ARG A 319 -8.58 -18.28 1.55
CA ARG A 319 -9.78 -17.84 2.24
C ARG A 319 -10.57 -16.86 1.38
N SER A 320 -11.87 -17.10 1.21
CA SER A 320 -12.78 -16.14 0.59
C SER A 320 -12.73 -14.79 1.32
N VAL A 321 -12.80 -13.68 0.60
CA VAL A 321 -12.91 -12.34 1.19
C VAL A 321 -14.34 -11.97 1.58
N GLU A 322 -15.30 -12.87 1.34
CA GLU A 322 -16.73 -12.70 1.63
C GLU A 322 -17.35 -11.44 1.03
N GLY A 323 -16.82 -11.03 -0.12
CA GLY A 323 -17.26 -9.89 -0.94
C GLY A 323 -16.65 -9.96 -2.34
N ASP A 324 -16.70 -8.84 -3.08
CA ASP A 324 -16.22 -8.76 -4.47
C ASP A 324 -15.13 -7.70 -4.65
N HIS A 325 -14.09 -8.09 -5.41
CA HIS A 325 -12.96 -7.25 -5.80
C HIS A 325 -12.15 -6.73 -4.60
N PRO A 326 -11.44 -7.62 -3.87
CA PRO A 326 -10.55 -7.23 -2.76
C PRO A 326 -9.37 -6.41 -3.28
N ARG A 327 -9.57 -5.09 -3.37
CA ARG A 327 -8.63 -4.14 -4.00
C ARG A 327 -7.39 -3.95 -3.14
N GLU A 328 -7.59 -3.86 -1.84
CA GLU A 328 -6.58 -3.72 -0.80
C GLU A 328 -7.00 -4.42 0.49
N PHE A 329 -6.04 -4.59 1.39
CA PHE A 329 -6.29 -5.04 2.75
C PHE A 329 -5.20 -4.50 3.69
N ALA A 330 -5.51 -4.42 4.98
CA ALA A 330 -4.55 -4.01 6.00
C ALA A 330 -4.57 -4.99 7.18
N ILE A 331 -3.41 -5.20 7.79
CA ILE A 331 -3.30 -5.90 9.07
C ILE A 331 -3.29 -4.83 10.15
N ASP A 332 -4.09 -5.01 11.21
CA ASP A 332 -4.13 -4.05 12.30
C ASP A 332 -2.77 -3.99 13.04
N PRO A 333 -2.47 -2.89 13.77
CA PRO A 333 -1.17 -2.73 14.44
C PRO A 333 -0.83 -3.86 15.43
N THR A 334 -1.84 -4.53 16.01
CA THR A 334 -1.61 -5.67 16.91
C THR A 334 -1.39 -6.99 16.18
N GLY A 335 -1.70 -7.04 14.88
CA GLY A 335 -1.61 -8.23 14.05
C GLY A 335 -2.72 -9.26 14.28
N LYS A 336 -3.75 -8.96 15.07
CA LYS A 336 -4.84 -9.89 15.42
C LYS A 336 -5.99 -9.87 14.42
N PHE A 337 -6.04 -8.87 13.54
CA PHE A 337 -7.11 -8.65 12.58
C PHE A 337 -6.55 -8.27 11.22
N LEU A 338 -7.25 -8.70 10.18
CA LEU A 338 -7.01 -8.31 8.79
C LEU A 338 -8.31 -7.75 8.24
N LEU A 339 -8.24 -6.54 7.67
CA LEU A 339 -9.36 -5.80 7.11
C LEU A 339 -9.25 -5.82 5.59
N VAL A 340 -10.30 -6.25 4.89
CA VAL A 340 -10.32 -6.35 3.42
C VAL A 340 -11.24 -5.30 2.84
N ALA A 341 -10.73 -4.45 1.95
CA ALA A 341 -11.51 -3.50 1.17
C ALA A 341 -12.08 -4.17 -0.09
N ASN A 342 -13.32 -4.62 -0.02
CA ASN A 342 -14.04 -5.22 -1.15
C ASN A 342 -14.73 -4.13 -1.96
N GLN A 343 -14.02 -3.64 -2.99
CA GLN A 343 -14.40 -2.45 -3.75
C GLN A 343 -15.78 -2.60 -4.41
N LYS A 344 -16.07 -3.75 -5.03
CA LYS A 344 -17.30 -3.91 -5.84
C LYS A 344 -18.51 -4.31 -5.02
N SER A 345 -18.32 -4.86 -3.83
CA SER A 345 -19.43 -5.16 -2.89
C SER A 345 -19.66 -4.05 -1.86
N ASN A 346 -18.97 -2.91 -1.95
CA ASN A 346 -19.13 -1.75 -1.07
C ASN A 346 -19.06 -2.12 0.42
N GLU A 347 -18.02 -2.87 0.79
CA GLU A 347 -17.83 -3.25 2.19
C GLU A 347 -16.36 -3.39 2.59
N ILE A 348 -16.09 -3.18 3.87
CA ILE A 348 -14.86 -3.61 4.53
C ILE A 348 -15.19 -4.82 5.41
N VAL A 349 -14.53 -5.95 5.17
CA VAL A 349 -14.68 -7.17 5.95
C VAL A 349 -13.52 -7.28 6.93
N VAL A 350 -13.81 -7.36 8.23
CA VAL A 350 -12.79 -7.55 9.28
C VAL A 350 -12.75 -9.01 9.69
N ILE A 351 -11.56 -9.60 9.60
CA ILE A 351 -11.33 -11.04 9.80
C ILE A 351 -10.33 -11.23 10.93
N ARG A 352 -10.59 -12.17 11.83
CA ARG A 352 -9.62 -12.54 12.87
C ARG A 352 -8.40 -13.22 12.23
N ARG A 353 -7.20 -12.82 12.62
CA ARG A 353 -5.93 -13.44 12.26
C ARG A 353 -5.33 -14.13 13.49
N ASP A 354 -4.86 -15.36 13.34
CA ASP A 354 -3.99 -15.99 14.35
C ASP A 354 -2.53 -15.61 14.06
N PRO A 355 -1.87 -14.81 14.90
CA PRO A 355 -0.48 -14.40 14.65
C PRO A 355 0.52 -15.56 14.66
N ARG A 356 0.18 -16.71 15.25
CA ARG A 356 1.10 -17.85 15.33
C ARG A 356 1.11 -18.68 14.05
N SER A 357 -0.07 -18.98 13.51
CA SER A 357 -0.23 -19.78 12.28
C SER A 357 -0.37 -18.94 11.01
N GLY A 358 -0.62 -17.64 11.14
CA GLY A 358 -0.93 -16.74 10.04
C GLY A 358 -2.33 -16.92 9.46
N MET A 359 -3.08 -17.95 9.88
CA MET A 359 -4.38 -18.27 9.31
C MET A 359 -5.42 -17.18 9.65
N LEU A 360 -6.31 -16.97 8.69
CA LEU A 360 -7.46 -16.09 8.77
C LEU A 360 -8.69 -16.92 9.17
N GLY A 361 -9.34 -16.53 10.27
CA GLY A 361 -10.47 -17.21 10.89
C GLY A 361 -11.80 -16.54 10.58
N GLU A 362 -12.64 -16.44 11.61
CA GLU A 362 -13.99 -15.88 11.52
C GLU A 362 -13.99 -14.39 11.13
N THR A 363 -15.04 -13.99 10.39
CA THR A 363 -15.37 -12.59 10.16
C THR A 363 -15.97 -12.01 11.44
N VAL A 364 -15.38 -10.93 11.94
CA VAL A 364 -15.85 -10.24 13.16
C VAL A 364 -16.71 -9.02 12.86
N GLN A 365 -16.61 -8.46 11.64
CA GLN A 365 -17.44 -7.35 11.19
C GLN A 365 -17.52 -7.30 9.66
N LYS A 366 -18.67 -6.85 9.14
CA LYS A 366 -18.81 -6.33 7.77
C LYS A 366 -19.34 -4.90 7.86
N LEU A 367 -18.51 -3.94 7.49
CA LEU A 367 -18.86 -2.52 7.48
C LEU A 367 -19.27 -2.11 6.06
N VAL A 368 -20.43 -1.49 5.89
CA VAL A 368 -20.81 -0.86 4.62
C VAL A 368 -19.94 0.36 4.40
N GLN A 369 -19.24 0.38 3.27
CA GLN A 369 -18.35 1.46 2.85
C GLN A 369 -18.36 1.48 1.32
N ASP A 370 -18.71 2.60 0.71
CA ASP A 370 -18.77 2.65 -0.75
C ASP A 370 -17.36 2.63 -1.36
N ALA A 371 -17.18 1.71 -2.32
CA ALA A 371 -16.00 1.48 -3.15
C ALA A 371 -14.63 1.67 -2.45
N PRO A 372 -14.36 1.01 -1.31
CA PRO A 372 -13.10 1.15 -0.60
C PRO A 372 -11.96 0.60 -1.46
N SER A 373 -10.82 1.28 -1.43
CA SER A 373 -9.69 0.98 -2.33
C SER A 373 -8.33 0.95 -1.64
N ASP A 374 -8.20 1.52 -0.44
CA ASP A 374 -7.00 1.43 0.40
C ASP A 374 -7.36 1.57 1.89
N LEU A 375 -6.55 0.96 2.75
CA LEU A 375 -6.71 0.93 4.19
C LEU A 375 -5.36 1.23 4.86
N LYS A 376 -5.30 2.23 5.74
CA LYS A 376 -4.08 2.56 6.50
C LYS A 376 -4.40 2.82 7.96
N PHE A 377 -3.54 2.33 8.85
CA PHE A 377 -3.65 2.62 10.27
C PHE A 377 -2.79 3.82 10.68
N LEU A 378 -3.32 4.61 11.61
CA LEU A 378 -2.58 5.60 12.41
C LEU A 378 -2.61 5.13 13.87
N ASP A 379 -1.48 5.22 14.57
CA ASP A 379 -1.31 4.72 15.94
C ASP A 379 -0.57 5.71 16.86
#